data_AF-A0A177EIP4-F1
#
_entry.id   AF-A0A177EIP4-F1
#
_cell.length_a   1.000
_cell.length_b   1.000
_cell.length_c   1.000
_cell.angle_alpha   90.00
_cell.angle_beta   90.00
_cell.angle_gamma   90.00
#
_symmetry.space_group_name_H-M   'P 1'
#
loop_
_entity.id
_entity.type
_entity.pdbx_description
1 polymer ?
#
loop_
_entity_poly.entity_id
_entity_poly.type
_entity_poly.pdbx_seq_one_letter_code
_entity_poly.pdbx_strand_id
1 'polypeptide(L)'
;MRSKIVRYFGKVFETSLGKRLGKVFGKALRSHVLCLILLCVIVGCAEETVPAPLLRHIVSPYTEQTIAFFEKSSAEGRPNQLRTVQIDESRCILRVQAQHLSIYLNKHTLETVPEKLVEGIKFQWLTMKSDGPVDIAVLDKILSVFGRINVSWLELADLEIDEVSSNTDEYPQTPKCVLNVAELWVTSTLKSSIVWFQDRVDLSESQIRLILYCKPDFGNLEVLDGFNAAGITRLMLYDIANLDSLDCKLLREAPLPNGLDIGGSNAGLTPKISEEVVRGMLTKEWVDLSMPVEVWEELMKPNDQPKHLTVDSLTIYLALSQGQTLPSMGMSRATAKHLTLNFRED
;
A
#
# COMPACT_ATOMS: atom_id res chain seq x y z
N MET A 1 -28.62 -37.01 1.97
CA MET A 1 -29.98 -36.77 1.44
C MET A 1 -29.88 -35.85 0.23
N ARG A 2 -30.22 -36.31 -0.98
CA ARG A 2 -30.16 -35.52 -2.25
C ARG A 2 -31.54 -34.91 -2.53
N SER A 3 -31.62 -33.58 -2.69
CA SER A 3 -32.90 -32.89 -2.91
C SER A 3 -33.41 -33.09 -4.35
N LYS A 4 -34.72 -33.36 -4.47
CA LYS A 4 -35.45 -33.73 -5.71
C LYS A 4 -36.27 -32.55 -6.28
N ILE A 5 -35.85 -31.30 -6.09
CA ILE A 5 -36.72 -30.13 -6.32
C ILE A 5 -36.64 -29.50 -7.73
N VAL A 6 -35.74 -29.95 -8.62
CA VAL A 6 -35.56 -29.25 -9.93
C VAL A 6 -36.34 -29.87 -11.11
N ARG A 7 -37.17 -30.93 -10.90
CA ARG A 7 -37.76 -31.67 -12.04
C ARG A 7 -39.14 -31.24 -12.55
N TYR A 8 -39.82 -30.26 -11.93
CA TYR A 8 -41.22 -29.96 -12.30
C TYR A 8 -41.46 -28.75 -13.21
N PHE A 9 -40.45 -27.93 -13.52
CA PHE A 9 -40.66 -26.78 -14.42
C PHE A 9 -40.52 -27.08 -15.93
N GLY A 10 -39.98 -28.25 -16.30
CA GLY A 10 -39.72 -28.60 -17.70
C GLY A 10 -40.95 -29.05 -18.52
N LYS A 11 -42.06 -29.45 -17.89
CA LYS A 11 -43.18 -30.09 -18.59
C LYS A 11 -44.39 -29.18 -18.92
N VAL A 12 -44.39 -27.93 -18.46
CA VAL A 12 -45.53 -27.01 -18.70
C VAL A 12 -45.42 -26.28 -20.05
N PHE A 13 -44.27 -26.32 -20.73
CA PHE A 13 -44.05 -25.61 -22.00
C PHE A 13 -44.27 -26.45 -23.27
N GLU A 14 -44.68 -27.73 -23.15
CA GLU A 14 -44.90 -28.61 -24.32
C GLU A 14 -46.34 -28.64 -24.85
N THR A 15 -47.28 -27.91 -24.25
CA THR A 15 -48.63 -27.74 -24.83
C THR A 15 -48.63 -26.65 -25.91
N SER A 16 -49.39 -26.85 -26.98
CA SER A 16 -49.34 -26.07 -28.24
C SER A 16 -49.60 -24.56 -28.08
N LEU A 17 -50.12 -24.09 -26.94
CA LEU A 17 -50.24 -22.68 -26.60
C LEU A 17 -48.89 -22.02 -26.25
N GLY A 18 -47.96 -22.76 -25.63
CA GLY A 18 -46.66 -22.25 -25.19
C GLY A 18 -45.73 -21.87 -26.35
N LYS A 19 -45.85 -22.55 -27.50
CA LYS A 19 -45.03 -22.25 -28.70
C LYS A 19 -45.40 -20.93 -29.39
N ARG A 20 -46.66 -20.48 -29.29
CA ARG A 20 -47.08 -19.18 -29.84
C ARG A 20 -46.83 -18.03 -28.87
N LEU A 21 -47.11 -18.22 -27.57
CA LEU A 21 -46.84 -17.20 -26.54
C LEU A 21 -45.34 -16.97 -26.30
N GLY A 22 -44.51 -18.01 -26.33
CA GLY A 22 -43.06 -17.89 -26.16
C GLY A 22 -42.36 -17.08 -27.26
N LYS A 23 -42.89 -17.10 -28.49
CA LYS A 23 -42.37 -16.27 -29.60
C LYS A 23 -42.68 -14.78 -29.43
N VAL A 24 -43.80 -14.43 -28.80
CA VAL A 24 -44.20 -13.03 -28.57
C VAL A 24 -43.51 -12.48 -27.31
N PHE A 25 -43.53 -13.23 -26.21
CA PHE A 25 -42.85 -12.83 -24.98
C PHE A 25 -41.33 -12.79 -25.13
N GLY A 26 -40.72 -13.70 -25.89
CA GLY A 26 -39.29 -13.67 -26.18
C GLY A 26 -38.83 -12.42 -26.94
N LYS A 27 -39.70 -11.84 -27.78
CA LYS A 27 -39.42 -10.57 -28.47
C LYS A 27 -39.55 -9.36 -27.54
N ALA A 28 -40.60 -9.34 -26.72
CA ALA A 28 -40.80 -8.27 -25.73
C ALA A 28 -39.66 -8.24 -24.70
N LEU A 29 -39.28 -9.40 -24.16
CA LEU A 29 -38.21 -9.53 -23.17
C LEU A 29 -36.84 -9.14 -23.76
N ARG A 30 -36.54 -9.54 -25.01
CA ARG A 30 -35.32 -9.10 -25.70
C ARG A 30 -35.26 -7.58 -25.86
N SER A 31 -36.38 -6.94 -26.18
CA SER A 31 -36.44 -5.47 -26.28
C SER A 31 -36.19 -4.80 -24.93
N HIS A 32 -36.73 -5.34 -23.83
CA HIS A 32 -36.54 -4.76 -22.50
C HIS A 32 -35.11 -4.96 -21.99
N VAL A 33 -34.50 -6.12 -22.23
CA VAL A 33 -33.08 -6.38 -21.90
C VAL A 33 -32.16 -5.49 -22.73
N LEU A 34 -32.44 -5.30 -24.02
CA LEU A 34 -31.68 -4.37 -24.86
C LEU A 34 -31.85 -2.92 -24.40
N CYS A 35 -33.05 -2.51 -23.99
CA CYS A 35 -33.29 -1.19 -23.41
C CYS A 35 -32.56 -1.01 -22.07
N LEU A 36 -32.51 -2.04 -21.22
CA LEU A 36 -31.74 -2.00 -19.97
C LEU A 36 -30.23 -1.91 -20.23
N ILE A 37 -29.69 -2.68 -21.18
CA ILE A 37 -28.27 -2.56 -21.58
C ILE A 37 -28.00 -1.17 -22.15
N LEU A 38 -28.87 -0.65 -23.02
CA LEU A 38 -28.72 0.68 -23.60
C LEU A 38 -28.83 1.78 -22.52
N LEU A 39 -29.74 1.64 -21.56
CA LEU A 39 -29.85 2.55 -20.41
C LEU A 39 -28.63 2.45 -19.49
N CYS A 40 -28.08 1.26 -19.24
CA CYS A 40 -26.82 1.11 -18.49
C CYS A 40 -25.63 1.73 -19.23
N VAL A 41 -25.59 1.63 -20.56
CA VAL A 41 -24.58 2.31 -21.39
C VAL A 41 -24.80 3.82 -21.38
N ILE A 42 -26.03 4.31 -21.51
CA ILE A 42 -26.33 5.75 -21.47
C ILE A 42 -26.07 6.33 -20.08
N VAL A 43 -26.43 5.63 -19.00
CA VAL A 43 -26.16 6.05 -17.62
C VAL A 43 -24.65 5.95 -17.29
N GLY A 44 -23.94 4.98 -17.86
CA GLY A 44 -22.47 4.90 -17.79
C GLY A 44 -21.75 5.91 -18.69
N CYS A 45 -22.41 6.46 -19.72
CA CYS A 45 -21.89 7.51 -20.60
C CYS A 45 -22.38 8.92 -20.20
N ALA A 46 -23.37 9.01 -19.31
CA ALA A 46 -23.89 10.26 -18.75
C ALA A 46 -23.24 10.60 -17.41
N GLU A 47 -22.13 9.96 -17.07
CA GLU A 47 -21.19 10.45 -16.06
C GLU A 47 -20.54 11.73 -16.62
N GLU A 48 -21.33 12.80 -16.53
CA GLU A 48 -20.95 14.20 -16.45
C GLU A 48 -19.61 14.53 -17.12
N THR A 49 -19.69 14.74 -18.44
CA THR A 49 -18.83 15.70 -19.12
C THR A 49 -19.17 17.12 -18.65
N VAL A 50 -19.08 17.40 -17.34
CA VAL A 50 -18.67 18.73 -16.90
C VAL A 50 -17.36 18.97 -17.64
N PRO A 51 -17.17 20.10 -18.34
CA PRO A 51 -15.92 20.36 -19.04
C PRO A 51 -14.77 20.11 -18.07
N ALA A 52 -14.05 19.01 -18.31
CA ALA A 52 -12.89 18.59 -17.56
C ALA A 52 -11.78 19.65 -17.39
N PRO A 53 -11.75 20.81 -18.10
CA PRO A 53 -10.77 21.86 -17.81
C PRO A 53 -10.99 22.63 -16.50
N LEU A 54 -12.24 22.88 -16.06
CA LEU A 54 -12.49 23.87 -15.00
C LEU A 54 -12.23 23.35 -13.58
N LEU A 55 -12.29 22.05 -13.35
CA LEU A 55 -12.02 21.42 -12.04
C LEU A 55 -10.54 21.04 -11.81
N ARG A 56 -9.64 21.42 -12.74
CA ARG A 56 -8.23 21.02 -12.68
C ARG A 56 -7.34 21.96 -11.88
N HIS A 57 -7.83 23.10 -11.43
CA HIS A 57 -7.03 24.06 -10.68
C HIS A 57 -7.69 24.41 -9.35
N ILE A 58 -6.87 24.86 -8.41
CA ILE A 58 -7.27 25.28 -7.08
C ILE A 58 -7.00 26.78 -7.00
N VAL A 59 -8.04 27.57 -6.78
CA VAL A 59 -7.92 28.99 -6.47
C VAL A 59 -7.81 29.09 -4.95
N SER A 60 -6.70 29.64 -4.46
CA SER A 60 -6.47 29.79 -3.02
C SER A 60 -5.60 31.01 -2.73
N PRO A 61 -5.88 31.77 -1.64
CA PRO A 61 -5.02 32.86 -1.21
C PRO A 61 -3.63 32.40 -0.76
N TYR A 62 -3.45 31.10 -0.49
CA TYR A 62 -2.17 30.51 -0.06
C TYR A 62 -1.32 29.96 -1.23
N THR A 63 -1.68 30.30 -2.48
CA THR A 63 -1.04 29.76 -3.69
C THR A 63 0.46 30.05 -3.74
N GLU A 64 0.85 31.32 -3.67
CA GLU A 64 2.27 31.70 -3.76
C GLU A 64 3.10 31.15 -2.60
N GLN A 65 2.53 31.15 -1.39
CA GLN A 65 3.18 30.57 -0.20
C GLN A 65 3.42 29.06 -0.36
N THR A 66 2.44 28.33 -0.91
CA THR A 66 2.55 26.90 -1.16
C THR A 66 3.58 26.61 -2.26
N ILE A 67 3.60 27.41 -3.33
CA ILE A 67 4.63 27.30 -4.38
C ILE A 67 6.02 27.52 -3.78
N ALA A 68 6.22 28.58 -3.00
CA ALA A 68 7.50 28.89 -2.37
C ALA A 68 7.97 27.77 -1.41
N PHE A 69 7.05 27.16 -0.65
CA PHE A 69 7.36 26.02 0.22
C PHE A 69 7.97 24.84 -0.56
N PHE A 70 7.36 24.45 -1.68
CA PHE A 70 7.91 23.37 -2.52
C PHE A 70 9.19 23.80 -3.24
N GLU A 71 9.24 25.02 -3.79
CA GLU A 71 10.44 25.52 -4.49
C GLU A 71 11.67 25.55 -3.58
N LYS A 72 11.50 25.80 -2.28
CA LYS A 72 12.57 25.75 -1.29
C LYS A 72 13.25 24.38 -1.18
N SER A 73 12.51 23.31 -1.48
CA SER A 73 13.00 21.94 -1.55
C SER A 73 13.66 21.58 -2.90
N SER A 74 13.82 22.52 -3.83
CA SER A 74 14.52 22.27 -5.10
C SER A 74 15.98 21.87 -4.87
N ALA A 75 16.48 20.92 -5.64
CA ALA A 75 17.89 20.53 -5.67
C ALA A 75 18.53 20.95 -7.00
N GLU A 76 19.86 21.01 -7.05
CA GLU A 76 20.58 21.35 -8.28
C GLU A 76 20.21 20.37 -9.41
N GLY A 77 19.72 20.90 -10.53
CA GLY A 77 19.27 20.09 -11.68
C GLY A 77 17.92 19.38 -11.52
N ARG A 78 17.24 19.52 -10.37
CA ARG A 78 15.92 18.90 -10.12
C ARG A 78 14.95 19.93 -9.53
N PRO A 79 14.24 20.68 -10.40
CA PRO A 79 13.28 21.67 -9.93
C PRO A 79 12.14 20.98 -9.18
N ASN A 80 11.77 21.54 -8.02
CA ASN A 80 10.66 21.02 -7.21
C ASN A 80 9.46 21.96 -7.31
N GLN A 81 8.89 22.07 -8.51
CA GLN A 81 7.87 23.06 -8.83
C GLN A 81 6.49 22.41 -8.95
N LEU A 82 5.51 23.01 -8.28
CA LEU A 82 4.10 22.70 -8.52
C LEU A 82 3.70 23.18 -9.92
N ARG A 83 2.92 22.37 -10.63
CA ARG A 83 2.31 22.78 -11.88
C ARG A 83 1.23 23.80 -11.61
N THR A 84 1.27 24.91 -12.33
CA THR A 84 0.32 26.01 -12.23
C THR A 84 -0.30 26.33 -13.58
N VAL A 85 -1.41 27.06 -13.56
CA VAL A 85 -2.08 27.64 -14.73
C VAL A 85 -2.38 29.11 -14.46
N GLN A 86 -2.36 29.95 -15.49
CA GLN A 86 -2.80 31.35 -15.38
C GLN A 86 -4.28 31.45 -15.74
N ILE A 87 -5.09 32.00 -14.85
CA ILE A 87 -6.54 32.23 -15.05
C ILE A 87 -6.84 33.64 -14.56
N ASP A 88 -7.40 34.47 -15.43
CA ASP A 88 -7.77 35.86 -15.11
C ASP A 88 -6.65 36.61 -14.36
N GLU A 89 -5.44 36.54 -14.92
CA GLU A 89 -4.22 37.17 -14.37
C GLU A 89 -3.75 36.62 -13.01
N SER A 90 -4.42 35.60 -12.46
CA SER A 90 -4.02 34.91 -11.24
C SER A 90 -3.34 33.58 -11.55
N ARG A 91 -2.26 33.28 -10.83
CA ARG A 91 -1.59 31.98 -10.87
C ARG A 91 -2.36 31.02 -9.96
N CYS A 92 -2.75 29.86 -10.47
CA CYS A 92 -3.47 28.84 -9.71
C CYS A 92 -2.71 27.51 -9.75
N ILE A 93 -2.73 26.75 -8.65
CA ILE A 93 -2.11 25.42 -8.59
C ILE A 93 -3.02 24.40 -9.29
N LEU A 94 -2.47 23.55 -10.14
CA LEU A 94 -3.22 22.41 -10.66
C LEU A 94 -3.53 21.43 -9.53
N ARG A 95 -4.75 20.91 -9.48
CA ARG A 95 -5.19 19.98 -8.44
C ARG A 95 -4.39 18.67 -8.45
N VAL A 96 -4.01 18.19 -9.63
CA VAL A 96 -3.26 16.94 -9.80
C VAL A 96 -1.82 17.25 -10.20
N GLN A 97 -0.87 16.78 -9.39
CA GLN A 97 0.56 16.94 -9.57
C GLN A 97 1.14 15.58 -9.98
N ALA A 98 1.35 15.39 -11.30
CA ALA A 98 1.78 14.11 -11.87
C ALA A 98 3.29 13.87 -11.73
N GLN A 99 4.06 14.92 -11.51
CA GLN A 99 5.51 14.85 -11.31
C GLN A 99 5.86 14.42 -9.89
N HIS A 100 7.09 13.93 -9.74
CA HIS A 100 7.69 13.64 -8.44
C HIS A 100 8.06 14.94 -7.72
N LEU A 101 7.50 15.14 -6.53
CA LEU A 101 7.84 16.25 -5.65
C LEU A 101 8.55 15.73 -4.41
N SER A 102 9.48 16.52 -3.88
CA SER A 102 10.24 16.20 -2.68
C SER A 102 10.12 17.31 -1.64
N ILE A 103 10.12 16.93 -0.37
CA ILE A 103 10.24 17.84 0.77
C ILE A 103 11.54 17.47 1.48
N TYR A 104 12.54 18.33 1.33
CA TYR A 104 13.84 18.19 1.98
C TYR A 104 13.76 18.84 3.37
N LEU A 105 13.62 18.03 4.41
CA LEU A 105 13.34 18.50 5.77
C LEU A 105 14.44 19.40 6.31
N ASN A 106 15.70 19.10 6.01
CA ASN A 106 16.88 19.92 6.33
C ASN A 106 16.88 21.32 5.70
N LYS A 107 16.03 21.60 4.71
CA LYS A 107 15.88 22.94 4.10
C LYS A 107 14.80 23.78 4.77
N HIS A 108 14.07 23.23 5.72
CA HIS A 108 12.97 23.91 6.41
C HIS A 108 13.32 24.15 7.88
N THR A 109 12.96 25.34 8.35
CA THR A 109 12.88 25.72 9.76
C THR A 109 11.43 26.01 10.12
N LEU A 110 11.12 26.12 11.40
CA LEU A 110 9.77 26.43 11.88
C LEU A 110 9.19 27.71 11.26
N GLU A 111 10.01 28.74 11.04
CA GLU A 111 9.59 30.01 10.44
C GLU A 111 9.27 29.88 8.96
N THR A 112 9.90 28.92 8.29
CA THR A 112 9.80 28.77 6.82
C THR A 112 8.69 27.81 6.41
N VAL A 113 8.23 26.96 7.32
CA VAL A 113 7.01 26.19 7.12
C VAL A 113 5.82 27.14 7.31
N PRO A 114 4.96 27.29 6.28
CA PRO A 114 3.85 28.23 6.34
C PRO A 114 2.81 27.81 7.38
N GLU A 115 1.94 28.75 7.78
CA GLU A 115 0.81 28.41 8.67
C GLU A 115 -0.27 27.61 7.95
N LYS A 116 -0.39 27.77 6.63
CA LYS A 116 -1.37 27.10 5.77
C LYS A 116 -0.76 26.75 4.43
N LEU A 117 -1.15 25.60 3.89
CA LEU A 117 -0.89 25.21 2.52
C LEU A 117 -2.22 25.18 1.74
N VAL A 118 -2.14 25.20 0.42
CA VAL A 118 -3.31 24.97 -0.42
C VAL A 118 -3.82 23.54 -0.23
N GLU A 119 -5.06 23.42 0.25
CA GLU A 119 -5.72 22.13 0.45
C GLU A 119 -6.18 21.50 -0.87
N GLY A 120 -6.38 20.17 -0.85
CA GLY A 120 -6.98 19.43 -1.97
C GLY A 120 -6.05 19.10 -3.13
N ILE A 121 -4.74 19.40 -2.99
CA ILE A 121 -3.71 18.93 -3.93
C ILE A 121 -3.63 17.40 -3.87
N LYS A 122 -3.55 16.77 -5.04
CA LYS A 122 -3.35 15.34 -5.23
C LYS A 122 -1.98 15.10 -5.86
N PHE A 123 -1.15 14.33 -5.19
CA PHE A 123 0.20 14.01 -5.65
C PHE A 123 0.24 12.63 -6.30
N GLN A 124 0.95 12.50 -7.42
CA GLN A 124 1.30 11.18 -7.94
C GLN A 124 2.40 10.58 -7.07
N TRP A 125 3.46 11.35 -6.80
CA TRP A 125 4.58 10.94 -5.97
C TRP A 125 5.06 12.11 -5.11
N LEU A 126 5.06 11.91 -3.79
CA LEU A 126 5.65 12.80 -2.81
C LEU A 126 6.70 12.05 -2.00
N THR A 127 7.91 12.59 -1.92
CA THR A 127 8.97 12.08 -1.02
C THR A 127 9.21 13.10 0.09
N MET A 128 9.22 12.65 1.35
CA MET A 128 9.71 13.41 2.49
C MET A 128 11.04 12.81 2.91
N LYS A 129 12.12 13.61 2.90
CA LYS A 129 13.45 13.10 3.19
C LYS A 129 14.36 14.10 3.88
N SER A 130 15.43 13.59 4.48
CA SER A 130 16.46 14.40 5.11
C SER A 130 17.85 13.93 4.67
N ASP A 131 18.82 14.84 4.62
CA ASP A 131 20.23 14.49 4.41
C ASP A 131 21.00 14.52 5.75
N GLY A 132 20.32 14.25 6.88
CA GLY A 132 20.86 14.31 8.23
C GLY A 132 19.76 14.39 9.31
N PRO A 133 20.11 14.77 10.56
CA PRO A 133 19.18 14.83 11.67
C PRO A 133 17.95 15.70 11.37
N VAL A 134 16.77 15.17 11.71
CA VAL A 134 15.49 15.85 11.44
C VAL A 134 15.08 16.68 12.65
N ASP A 135 14.79 17.96 12.43
CA ASP A 135 14.06 18.76 13.42
C ASP A 135 12.59 18.27 13.48
N ILE A 136 12.28 17.56 14.56
CA ILE A 136 10.98 16.97 14.82
C ILE A 136 9.87 18.03 14.82
N ALA A 137 10.13 19.22 15.34
CA ALA A 137 9.14 20.29 15.40
C ALA A 137 8.82 20.80 14.00
N VAL A 138 9.81 20.82 13.10
CA VAL A 138 9.61 21.17 11.68
C VAL A 138 8.77 20.11 10.97
N LEU A 139 9.11 18.82 11.11
CA LEU A 139 8.34 17.73 10.48
C LEU A 139 6.90 17.68 11.01
N ASP A 140 6.71 17.82 12.32
CA ASP A 140 5.39 17.90 12.95
C ASP A 140 4.57 19.08 12.43
N LYS A 141 5.17 20.25 12.30
CA LYS A 141 4.51 21.42 11.71
C LYS A 141 4.13 21.18 10.26
N ILE A 142 5.01 20.56 9.45
CA ILE A 142 4.71 20.21 8.06
C ILE A 142 3.49 19.28 7.98
N LEU A 143 3.48 18.18 8.75
CA LEU A 143 2.36 17.23 8.78
C LEU A 143 1.05 17.92 9.22
N SER A 144 1.11 18.79 10.23
CA SER A 144 -0.03 19.55 10.73
C SER A 144 -0.60 20.51 9.67
N VAL A 145 0.27 21.22 8.95
CA VAL A 145 -0.14 22.22 7.96
C VAL A 145 -0.70 21.55 6.70
N PHE A 146 -0.26 20.34 6.37
CA PHE A 146 -0.93 19.55 5.33
C PHE A 146 -2.35 19.17 5.74
N GLY A 147 -2.56 18.73 6.99
CA GLY A 147 -3.85 18.26 7.53
C GLY A 147 -4.35 16.97 6.89
N ARG A 148 -4.46 16.91 5.55
CA ARG A 148 -4.75 15.71 4.77
C ARG A 148 -3.87 15.65 3.52
N ILE A 149 -3.11 14.57 3.35
CA ILE A 149 -2.30 14.31 2.16
C ILE A 149 -3.01 13.29 1.29
N ASN A 150 -3.26 13.65 0.03
CA ASN A 150 -3.79 12.73 -0.98
C ASN A 150 -2.67 12.42 -1.97
N VAL A 151 -2.17 11.19 -1.97
CA VAL A 151 -0.99 10.82 -2.75
C VAL A 151 -1.07 9.38 -3.25
N SER A 152 -0.59 9.10 -4.47
CA SER A 152 -0.53 7.70 -4.92
C SER A 152 0.66 6.97 -4.30
N TRP A 153 1.84 7.61 -4.30
CA TRP A 153 3.08 7.11 -3.70
C TRP A 153 3.66 8.14 -2.71
N LEU A 154 3.65 7.79 -1.42
CA LEU A 154 4.39 8.51 -0.39
C LEU A 154 5.67 7.75 -0.03
N GLU A 155 6.81 8.44 -0.06
CA GLU A 155 8.10 7.89 0.36
C GLU A 155 8.64 8.66 1.56
N LEU A 156 9.02 7.96 2.62
CA LEU A 156 9.78 8.47 3.75
C LEU A 156 11.21 7.95 3.59
N ALA A 157 12.16 8.84 3.33
CA ALA A 157 13.55 8.46 3.08
C ALA A 157 14.52 9.12 4.06
N ASP A 158 15.47 8.33 4.55
CA ASP A 158 16.63 8.82 5.31
C ASP A 158 16.20 9.68 6.53
N LEU A 159 15.13 9.27 7.22
CA LEU A 159 14.68 9.97 8.43
C LEU A 159 15.47 9.46 9.65
N GLU A 160 16.28 10.35 10.20
CA GLU A 160 17.04 10.17 11.43
C GLU A 160 16.45 11.08 12.51
N ILE A 161 15.47 10.53 13.24
CA ILE A 161 14.93 11.14 14.45
C ILE A 161 15.66 10.51 15.64
N ASP A 162 16.57 11.28 16.21
CA ASP A 162 17.22 10.93 17.48
C ASP A 162 16.14 10.72 18.55
N GLU A 163 16.33 9.69 19.38
CA GLU A 163 15.40 9.36 20.46
C GLU A 163 15.08 10.63 21.24
N VAL A 164 13.83 11.06 21.16
CA VAL A 164 13.32 12.20 21.91
C VAL A 164 13.62 11.91 23.36
N SER A 165 14.56 12.67 23.94
CA SER A 165 14.85 12.63 25.37
C SER A 165 13.51 12.57 26.08
N SER A 166 13.30 11.50 26.84
CA SER A 166 12.02 10.97 27.34
C SER A 166 11.20 11.90 28.26
N ASN A 167 11.41 13.21 28.18
CA ASN A 167 10.87 14.24 29.06
C ASN A 167 9.61 14.92 28.48
N THR A 168 9.00 14.40 27.42
CA THR A 168 7.65 14.85 27.01
C THR A 168 6.60 13.89 27.55
N ASP A 169 6.48 13.89 28.87
CA ASP A 169 5.34 13.31 29.56
C ASP A 169 4.03 13.96 29.08
N GLU A 170 3.05 13.10 28.81
CA GLU A 170 1.67 13.20 29.29
C GLU A 170 0.48 13.62 28.40
N TYR A 171 0.57 13.76 27.07
CA TYR A 171 -0.68 13.75 26.28
C TYR A 171 -0.59 12.97 24.97
N PRO A 172 -1.47 11.97 24.75
CA PRO A 172 -1.65 11.38 23.42
C PRO A 172 -2.04 12.50 22.47
N GLN A 173 -1.12 12.85 21.57
CA GLN A 173 -1.40 13.85 20.55
C GLN A 173 -2.38 13.22 19.57
N THR A 174 -3.50 13.90 19.32
CA THR A 174 -4.40 13.53 18.24
C THR A 174 -3.61 13.51 16.92
N PRO A 175 -3.78 12.48 16.06
CA PRO A 175 -3.14 12.44 14.77
C PRO A 175 -3.36 13.75 14.02
N LYS A 176 -2.29 14.33 13.48
CA LYS A 176 -2.31 15.67 12.90
C LYS A 176 -2.48 15.65 11.39
N CYS A 177 -2.21 14.51 10.76
CA CYS A 177 -2.25 14.37 9.32
C CYS A 177 -2.99 13.10 8.90
N VAL A 178 -4.10 13.24 8.16
CA VAL A 178 -4.78 12.12 7.53
C VAL A 178 -4.09 11.78 6.22
N LEU A 179 -3.60 10.55 6.09
CA LEU A 179 -2.97 10.07 4.88
C LEU A 179 -3.97 9.26 4.07
N ASN A 180 -4.25 9.73 2.86
CA ASN A 180 -4.93 8.99 1.81
C ASN A 180 -3.88 8.56 0.77
N VAL A 181 -3.31 7.37 0.98
CA VAL A 181 -2.17 6.86 0.22
C VAL A 181 -2.42 5.46 -0.33
N ALA A 182 -1.97 5.19 -1.56
CA ALA A 182 -2.05 3.85 -2.14
C ALA A 182 -0.77 3.03 -1.92
N GLU A 183 0.40 3.67 -1.94
CA GLU A 183 1.70 3.06 -1.69
C GLU A 183 2.51 3.90 -0.70
N LEU A 184 2.94 3.27 0.40
CA LEU A 184 3.82 3.86 1.39
C LEU A 184 5.17 3.16 1.34
N TRP A 185 6.21 3.92 1.03
CA TRP A 185 7.59 3.48 0.98
C TRP A 185 8.34 4.07 2.17
N VAL A 186 9.11 3.24 2.85
CA VAL A 186 9.99 3.65 3.95
C VAL A 186 11.39 3.15 3.63
N THR A 187 12.29 4.07 3.33
CA THR A 187 13.65 3.75 2.86
C THR A 187 14.69 4.33 3.81
N SER A 188 15.67 3.52 4.20
CA SER A 188 16.81 3.94 5.05
C SER A 188 16.40 4.71 6.31
N THR A 189 15.21 4.41 6.86
CA THR A 189 14.64 5.14 7.99
C THR A 189 14.73 4.30 9.26
N LEU A 190 15.15 4.92 10.36
CA LEU A 190 15.29 4.25 11.66
C LEU A 190 13.93 3.82 12.22
N LYS A 191 13.89 2.70 12.95
CA LYS A 191 12.67 2.19 13.60
C LYS A 191 11.99 3.24 14.49
N SER A 192 12.76 3.99 15.29
CA SER A 192 12.25 5.09 16.13
C SER A 192 11.53 6.16 15.32
N SER A 193 12.04 6.47 14.12
CA SER A 193 11.46 7.48 13.23
C SER A 193 10.15 7.00 12.60
N ILE A 194 10.04 5.69 12.31
CA ILE A 194 8.79 5.08 11.84
C ILE A 194 7.72 5.14 12.93
N VAL A 195 8.06 4.75 14.17
CA VAL A 195 7.13 4.82 15.31
C VAL A 195 6.65 6.25 15.54
N TRP A 196 7.58 7.21 15.56
CA TRP A 196 7.24 8.62 15.70
C TRP A 196 6.28 9.09 14.59
N PHE A 197 6.51 8.67 13.35
CA PHE A 197 5.65 9.02 12.22
C PHE A 197 4.25 8.43 12.38
N GLN A 198 4.14 7.16 12.80
CA GLN A 198 2.87 6.47 13.04
C GLN A 198 2.00 7.21 14.05
N ASP A 199 2.59 7.74 15.12
CA ASP A 199 1.87 8.50 16.14
C ASP A 199 1.28 9.83 15.64
N ARG A 200 1.72 10.34 14.49
CA ARG A 200 1.29 11.64 13.94
C ARG A 200 0.41 11.55 12.72
N VAL A 201 0.24 10.36 12.16
CA VAL A 201 -0.53 10.15 10.95
C VAL A 201 -1.72 9.22 11.18
N ASP A 202 -2.79 9.48 10.46
CA ASP A 202 -3.97 8.62 10.44
C ASP A 202 -4.08 7.97 9.06
N LEU A 203 -3.91 6.64 9.03
CA LEU A 203 -4.07 5.79 7.84
C LEU A 203 -5.36 4.96 7.88
N SER A 204 -6.25 5.20 8.85
CA SER A 204 -7.44 4.37 9.07
C SER A 204 -8.43 4.36 7.90
N GLU A 205 -8.34 5.35 7.00
CA GLU A 205 -9.12 5.40 5.74
C GLU A 205 -8.38 4.76 4.54
N SER A 206 -7.12 4.38 4.69
CA SER A 206 -6.24 3.96 3.57
C SER A 206 -6.03 2.44 3.48
N GLN A 207 -6.21 1.90 2.28
CA GLN A 207 -5.72 0.57 1.92
C GLN A 207 -4.37 0.71 1.20
N ILE A 208 -3.30 0.28 1.84
CA ILE A 208 -1.93 0.58 1.40
C ILE A 208 -1.22 -0.65 0.86
N ARG A 209 -0.27 -0.42 -0.05
CA ARG A 209 0.89 -1.30 -0.25
C ARG A 209 2.04 -0.72 0.55
N LEU A 210 2.61 -1.52 1.45
CA LEU A 210 3.69 -1.08 2.33
C LEU A 210 5.00 -1.69 1.85
N ILE A 211 5.98 -0.83 1.55
CA ILE A 211 7.31 -1.20 1.11
C ILE A 211 8.30 -0.70 2.15
N LEU A 212 9.03 -1.61 2.79
CA LEU A 212 10.10 -1.29 3.72
C LEU A 212 11.45 -1.67 3.10
N TYR A 213 12.34 -0.68 3.02
CA TYR A 213 13.72 -0.82 2.57
C TYR A 213 14.63 -0.28 3.69
N CYS A 214 14.85 -1.07 4.74
CA CYS A 214 15.45 -0.58 5.99
C CYS A 214 16.83 -1.20 6.23
N LYS A 215 17.91 -0.51 5.81
CA LYS A 215 19.29 -0.96 6.02
C LYS A 215 19.78 -1.05 7.49
N PRO A 216 19.36 -0.18 8.44
CA PRO A 216 19.80 -0.31 9.83
C PRO A 216 19.00 -1.39 10.59
N ASP A 217 19.49 -1.78 11.77
CA ASP A 217 18.89 -2.80 12.63
C ASP A 217 17.41 -2.53 12.93
N PHE A 218 16.54 -3.36 12.38
CA PHE A 218 15.08 -3.25 12.53
C PHE A 218 14.55 -4.10 13.70
N GLY A 219 15.35 -5.05 14.18
CA GLY A 219 14.91 -6.10 15.11
C GLY A 219 13.74 -6.89 14.52
N ASN A 220 12.56 -6.70 15.09
CA ASN A 220 11.32 -7.39 14.72
C ASN A 220 10.34 -6.53 13.89
N LEU A 221 9.32 -7.18 13.33
CA LEU A 221 8.27 -6.53 12.55
C LEU A 221 7.14 -5.87 13.37
N GLU A 222 7.24 -5.78 14.70
CA GLU A 222 6.15 -5.23 15.55
C GLU A 222 5.84 -3.76 15.23
N VAL A 223 6.82 -3.02 14.69
CA VAL A 223 6.58 -1.65 14.22
C VAL A 223 5.52 -1.58 13.12
N LEU A 224 5.27 -2.66 12.38
CA LEU A 224 4.18 -2.70 11.39
C LEU A 224 2.80 -2.50 12.03
N ASP A 225 2.65 -2.85 13.30
CA ASP A 225 1.37 -2.83 13.99
C ASP A 225 0.89 -1.40 14.30
N GLY A 226 1.81 -0.42 14.32
CA GLY A 226 1.52 0.98 14.58
C GLY A 226 0.90 1.74 13.40
N PHE A 227 0.94 1.21 12.17
CA PHE A 227 0.41 1.94 11.00
C PHE A 227 -1.11 2.12 11.03
N ASN A 228 -1.85 1.25 11.71
CA ASN A 228 -3.32 1.33 11.84
C ASN A 228 -4.07 1.65 10.52
N ALA A 229 -3.57 1.11 9.40
CA ALA A 229 -4.18 1.31 8.10
C ALA A 229 -5.51 0.55 7.99
N ALA A 230 -6.44 1.01 7.15
CA ALA A 230 -7.67 0.27 6.85
C ALA A 230 -7.39 -1.16 6.37
N GLY A 231 -6.25 -1.35 5.69
CA GLY A 231 -5.69 -2.65 5.39
C GLY A 231 -4.35 -2.53 4.65
N ILE A 232 -3.46 -3.50 4.87
CA ILE A 232 -2.24 -3.64 4.09
C ILE A 232 -2.50 -4.71 3.03
N THR A 233 -2.59 -4.29 1.77
CA THR A 233 -2.92 -5.16 0.64
C THR A 233 -1.73 -5.98 0.16
N ARG A 234 -0.51 -5.43 0.30
CA ARG A 234 0.77 -6.08 0.00
C ARG A 234 1.84 -5.54 0.94
N LEU A 235 2.66 -6.44 1.47
CA LEU A 235 3.83 -6.10 2.28
C LEU A 235 5.08 -6.51 1.51
N MET A 236 6.04 -5.59 1.35
CA MET A 236 7.34 -5.87 0.76
C MET A 236 8.45 -5.45 1.73
N LEU A 237 9.34 -6.38 2.03
CA LEU A 237 10.44 -6.24 2.98
C LEU A 237 11.75 -6.46 2.23
N TYR A 238 12.55 -5.42 2.08
CA TYR A 238 13.79 -5.45 1.32
C TYR A 238 14.97 -4.95 2.15
N ASP A 239 16.10 -5.66 2.04
CA ASP A 239 17.38 -5.26 2.62
C ASP A 239 17.29 -4.90 4.12
N ILE A 240 16.47 -5.64 4.87
CA ILE A 240 16.29 -5.45 6.32
C ILE A 240 17.41 -6.13 7.09
N ALA A 241 18.38 -5.34 7.57
CA ALA A 241 19.45 -5.88 8.39
C ALA A 241 18.92 -6.36 9.74
N ASN A 242 19.47 -7.48 10.21
CA ASN A 242 19.18 -8.08 11.52
C ASN A 242 17.70 -8.35 11.80
N LEU A 243 16.91 -8.69 10.77
CA LEU A 243 15.52 -9.11 10.96
C LEU A 243 15.47 -10.42 11.78
N ASP A 244 15.15 -10.30 13.07
CA ASP A 244 15.25 -11.40 14.03
C ASP A 244 14.00 -12.29 14.03
N SER A 245 12.84 -11.71 13.74
CA SER A 245 11.53 -12.34 13.78
C SER A 245 10.55 -11.70 12.80
N LEU A 246 9.70 -12.54 12.19
CA LEU A 246 8.53 -12.12 11.41
C LEU A 246 7.29 -11.89 12.30
N ASP A 247 7.42 -11.97 13.60
CA ASP A 247 6.30 -11.80 14.53
C ASP A 247 5.82 -10.35 14.54
N CYS A 248 4.57 -10.17 14.10
CA CYS A 248 3.81 -8.93 14.20
C CYS A 248 2.31 -9.27 14.22
N LYS A 249 1.48 -8.36 14.71
CA LYS A 249 0.02 -8.53 14.69
C LYS A 249 -0.49 -8.72 13.27
N LEU A 250 0.07 -7.97 12.30
CA LEU A 250 -0.31 -8.05 10.89
C LEU A 250 -0.20 -9.47 10.31
N LEU A 251 0.78 -10.28 10.73
CA LEU A 251 0.98 -11.65 10.22
C LEU A 251 0.37 -12.74 11.13
N ARG A 252 -0.02 -12.39 12.36
CA ARG A 252 -0.71 -13.28 13.31
C ARG A 252 -2.23 -13.24 13.14
N GLU A 253 -2.78 -12.06 12.87
CA GLU A 253 -4.21 -11.80 12.88
C GLU A 253 -4.75 -11.54 11.46
N ALA A 254 -6.01 -11.88 11.23
CA ALA A 254 -6.69 -11.58 9.97
C ALA A 254 -7.23 -10.12 9.97
N PRO A 255 -7.32 -9.45 8.80
CA PRO A 255 -6.99 -9.95 7.47
C PRO A 255 -5.49 -9.81 7.11
N LEU A 256 -4.89 -10.92 6.67
CA LEU A 256 -3.52 -10.95 6.14
C LEU A 256 -3.43 -10.28 4.76
N PRO A 257 -2.28 -9.67 4.39
CA PRO A 257 -2.08 -9.07 3.07
C PRO A 257 -2.20 -10.10 1.95
N ASN A 258 -2.60 -9.70 0.75
CA ASN A 258 -2.72 -10.61 -0.40
C ASN A 258 -1.36 -10.99 -0.99
N GLY A 259 -0.37 -10.11 -0.84
CA GLY A 259 1.00 -10.35 -1.24
C GLY A 259 1.99 -10.14 -0.10
N LEU A 260 2.99 -11.02 0.00
CA LEU A 260 4.15 -10.85 0.85
C LEU A 260 5.42 -11.08 0.01
N ASP A 261 6.30 -10.10 -0.01
CA ASP A 261 7.61 -10.18 -0.67
C ASP A 261 8.69 -9.92 0.37
N ILE A 262 9.56 -10.89 0.59
CA ILE A 262 10.74 -10.78 1.42
C ILE A 262 11.93 -10.98 0.49
N GLY A 263 12.79 -9.99 0.38
CA GLY A 263 13.94 -10.06 -0.51
C GLY A 263 15.08 -9.17 -0.05
N GLY A 264 16.15 -9.17 -0.83
CA GLY A 264 17.32 -8.34 -0.56
C GLY A 264 18.60 -9.13 -0.37
N SER A 265 19.71 -8.44 -0.13
CA SER A 265 21.04 -8.98 0.08
C SER A 265 21.27 -9.50 1.50
N ASN A 266 20.20 -9.92 2.19
CA ASN A 266 20.23 -10.42 3.57
C ASN A 266 20.77 -11.85 3.66
N ALA A 267 21.83 -12.16 2.91
CA ALA A 267 22.43 -13.47 2.87
C ALA A 267 22.77 -13.95 4.28
N GLY A 268 22.11 -15.03 4.72
CA GLY A 268 22.38 -15.69 6.01
C GLY A 268 21.47 -15.30 7.18
N LEU A 269 20.47 -14.43 7.00
CA LEU A 269 19.47 -14.17 8.04
C LEU A 269 18.25 -15.07 7.87
N THR A 270 18.02 -15.96 8.84
CA THR A 270 16.79 -16.76 8.96
C THR A 270 15.94 -16.18 10.09
N PRO A 271 15.02 -15.25 9.82
CA PRO A 271 14.15 -14.70 10.86
C PRO A 271 13.33 -15.83 11.49
N LYS A 272 13.15 -15.76 12.80
CA LYS A 272 12.25 -16.68 13.52
C LYS A 272 10.81 -16.42 13.08
N ILE A 273 10.01 -17.47 13.03
CA ILE A 273 8.60 -17.39 12.71
C ILE A 273 7.85 -18.11 13.82
N SER A 274 7.04 -17.39 14.61
CA SER A 274 6.21 -18.05 15.64
C SER A 274 5.19 -19.00 15.01
N GLU A 275 4.77 -20.01 15.78
CA GLU A 275 3.73 -20.95 15.37
C GLU A 275 2.39 -20.26 15.03
N GLU A 276 2.11 -19.10 15.64
CA GLU A 276 0.94 -18.29 15.32
C GLU A 276 1.04 -17.69 13.92
N VAL A 277 2.18 -17.09 13.58
CA VAL A 277 2.45 -16.58 12.23
C VAL A 277 2.44 -17.71 11.21
N VAL A 278 3.11 -18.84 11.48
CA VAL A 278 3.11 -20.02 10.60
C VAL A 278 1.67 -20.46 10.32
N ARG A 279 0.81 -20.58 11.34
CA ARG A 279 -0.59 -20.95 11.17
C ARG A 279 -1.36 -19.92 10.35
N GLY A 280 -1.17 -18.62 10.63
CA GLY A 280 -1.75 -17.54 9.85
C GLY A 280 -1.41 -17.67 8.37
N MET A 281 -0.11 -17.79 8.05
CA MET A 281 0.39 -17.92 6.68
C MET A 281 -0.14 -19.17 5.97
N LEU A 282 -0.21 -20.32 6.64
CA LEU A 282 -0.67 -21.58 6.02
C LEU A 282 -2.20 -21.62 5.79
N THR A 283 -2.99 -20.91 6.60
CA THR A 283 -4.45 -20.88 6.45
C THR A 283 -4.93 -19.94 5.35
N LYS A 284 -4.07 -19.04 4.87
CA LYS A 284 -4.37 -18.11 3.80
C LYS A 284 -4.08 -18.70 2.41
N GLU A 285 -4.98 -18.42 1.47
CA GLU A 285 -4.69 -18.50 0.03
C GLU A 285 -3.98 -17.20 -0.41
N TRP A 286 -2.68 -17.31 -0.70
CA TRP A 286 -1.88 -16.17 -1.11
C TRP A 286 -2.03 -15.88 -2.61
N VAL A 287 -2.10 -14.60 -2.97
CA VAL A 287 -2.06 -14.22 -4.40
C VAL A 287 -0.60 -14.23 -4.87
N ASP A 288 0.30 -13.68 -4.08
CA ASP A 288 1.72 -13.60 -4.41
C ASP A 288 2.55 -13.78 -3.14
N LEU A 289 3.51 -14.70 -3.19
CA LEU A 289 4.41 -14.96 -2.07
C LEU A 289 5.82 -15.08 -2.62
N SER A 290 6.70 -14.19 -2.17
CA SER A 290 8.10 -14.17 -2.57
C SER A 290 8.96 -14.13 -1.31
N MET A 291 9.93 -15.03 -1.17
CA MET A 291 10.81 -15.06 0.00
C MET A 291 12.15 -15.74 -0.28
N PRO A 292 13.20 -15.49 0.52
CA PRO A 292 14.45 -16.24 0.46
C PRO A 292 14.21 -17.70 0.85
N VAL A 293 15.05 -18.60 0.34
CA VAL A 293 14.97 -20.03 0.62
C VAL A 293 15.07 -20.33 2.12
N GLU A 294 15.87 -19.57 2.87
CA GLU A 294 16.04 -19.74 4.30
C GLU A 294 14.73 -19.47 5.08
N VAL A 295 13.99 -18.43 4.67
CA VAL A 295 12.67 -18.12 5.25
C VAL A 295 11.65 -19.20 4.88
N TRP A 296 11.72 -19.67 3.64
CA TRP A 296 10.87 -20.76 3.15
C TRP A 296 11.11 -22.06 3.95
N GLU A 297 12.36 -22.39 4.21
CA GLU A 297 12.75 -23.57 4.98
C GLU A 297 12.24 -23.51 6.42
N GLU A 298 12.38 -22.37 7.10
CA GLU A 298 11.85 -22.23 8.46
C GLU A 298 10.32 -22.28 8.48
N LEU A 299 9.64 -21.65 7.51
CA LEU A 299 8.18 -21.72 7.35
C LEU A 299 7.71 -23.16 7.14
N MET A 300 8.37 -23.92 6.27
CA MET A 300 7.96 -25.26 5.84
C MET A 300 8.59 -26.41 6.66
N LYS A 301 9.44 -26.07 7.64
CA LYS A 301 10.10 -27.01 8.56
C LYS A 301 9.12 -28.04 9.10
N PRO A 302 9.41 -29.35 9.01
CA PRO A 302 8.52 -30.38 9.50
C PRO A 302 8.20 -30.20 10.99
N ASN A 303 6.92 -30.33 11.34
CA ASN A 303 6.47 -30.46 12.72
C ASN A 303 5.52 -31.67 12.81
N ASP A 304 4.86 -31.86 13.95
CA ASP A 304 3.94 -32.98 14.18
C ASP A 304 2.73 -32.99 13.23
N GLN A 305 2.46 -31.88 12.54
CA GLN A 305 1.33 -31.72 11.62
C GLN A 305 1.80 -31.46 10.18
N PRO A 306 1.21 -32.13 9.18
CA PRO A 306 1.51 -31.80 7.79
C PRO A 306 1.15 -30.34 7.49
N LYS A 307 2.14 -29.55 7.03
CA LYS A 307 1.92 -28.18 6.58
C LYS A 307 1.42 -28.18 5.13
N HIS A 308 0.40 -27.38 4.84
CA HIS A 308 -0.11 -27.17 3.49
C HIS A 308 -0.23 -25.68 3.20
N LEU A 309 0.52 -25.20 2.21
CA LEU A 309 0.45 -23.82 1.73
C LEU A 309 -0.25 -23.75 0.37
N THR A 310 -1.15 -22.79 0.18
CA THR A 310 -1.81 -22.53 -1.11
C THR A 310 -1.46 -21.12 -1.59
N VAL A 311 -0.95 -21.02 -2.82
CA VAL A 311 -0.50 -19.75 -3.37
C VAL A 311 -0.71 -19.72 -4.88
N ASP A 312 -1.08 -18.57 -5.45
CA ASP A 312 -1.18 -18.40 -6.89
C ASP A 312 0.21 -18.26 -7.53
N SER A 313 1.01 -17.29 -7.07
CA SER A 313 2.40 -17.06 -7.51
C SER A 313 3.38 -17.23 -6.36
N LEU A 314 4.25 -18.24 -6.45
CA LEU A 314 5.33 -18.48 -5.48
C LEU A 314 6.69 -18.20 -6.12
N THR A 315 7.46 -17.30 -5.53
CA THR A 315 8.86 -17.05 -5.88
C THR A 315 9.76 -17.41 -4.71
N ILE A 316 10.75 -18.27 -4.95
CA ILE A 316 11.80 -18.59 -3.96
C ILE A 316 13.12 -18.04 -4.48
N TYR A 317 13.76 -17.17 -3.70
CA TYR A 317 15.08 -16.64 -4.00
C TYR A 317 16.16 -17.60 -3.49
N LEU A 318 17.07 -18.02 -4.37
CA LEU A 318 18.17 -18.92 -4.08
C LEU A 318 19.50 -18.15 -4.15
N ALA A 319 20.30 -18.22 -3.09
CA ALA A 319 21.65 -17.66 -3.08
C ALA A 319 22.62 -18.56 -3.86
N LEU A 320 23.41 -17.99 -4.78
CA LEU A 320 24.39 -18.75 -5.58
C LEU A 320 25.54 -19.34 -4.76
N SER A 321 25.84 -18.70 -3.62
CA SER A 321 26.96 -19.05 -2.74
C SER A 321 26.73 -20.34 -1.96
N GLN A 322 25.48 -20.81 -1.86
CA GLN A 322 25.12 -22.02 -1.15
C GLN A 322 24.94 -23.16 -2.14
N GLY A 323 25.95 -24.03 -2.26
CA GLY A 323 25.82 -25.35 -2.89
C GLY A 323 24.90 -26.31 -2.10
N GLN A 324 23.86 -25.78 -1.47
CA GLN A 324 23.00 -26.51 -0.55
C GLN A 324 21.99 -27.36 -1.30
N THR A 325 21.93 -28.63 -0.88
CA THR A 325 20.79 -29.49 -1.11
C THR A 325 19.60 -28.92 -0.34
N LEU A 326 18.49 -28.64 -1.03
CA LEU A 326 17.22 -28.29 -0.39
C LEU A 326 16.92 -29.29 0.74
N PRO A 327 16.59 -28.84 1.95
CA PRO A 327 16.34 -29.73 3.07
C PRO A 327 15.14 -30.62 2.79
N SER A 328 15.15 -31.79 3.43
CA SER A 328 14.01 -32.70 3.38
C SER A 328 12.80 -32.03 4.02
N MET A 329 11.84 -31.60 3.19
CA MET A 329 10.60 -30.95 3.64
C MET A 329 9.59 -31.92 4.27
N GLY A 330 9.96 -33.20 4.44
CA GLY A 330 9.11 -34.22 5.04
C GLY A 330 7.74 -34.34 4.35
N MET A 331 6.67 -34.16 5.12
CA MET A 331 5.28 -34.21 4.64
C MET A 331 4.70 -32.84 4.31
N SER A 332 5.48 -31.76 4.44
CA SER A 332 5.05 -30.40 4.11
C SER A 332 4.87 -30.26 2.59
N ARG A 333 3.75 -29.64 2.16
CA ARG A 333 3.40 -29.47 0.75
C ARG A 333 3.00 -28.03 0.46
N ALA A 334 3.37 -27.55 -0.71
CA ALA A 334 2.89 -26.28 -1.24
C ALA A 334 2.21 -26.51 -2.59
N THR A 335 1.05 -25.91 -2.78
CA THR A 335 0.31 -25.89 -4.04
C THR A 335 0.44 -24.51 -4.65
N ALA A 336 1.16 -24.40 -5.77
CA ALA A 336 1.38 -23.15 -6.50
C ALA A 336 0.84 -23.25 -7.94
N LYS A 337 0.16 -22.22 -8.45
CA LYS A 337 -0.18 -22.15 -9.89
C LYS A 337 1.06 -21.81 -10.72
N HIS A 338 1.88 -20.91 -10.19
CA HIS A 338 3.15 -20.49 -10.78
C HIS A 338 4.25 -20.62 -9.72
N LEU A 339 5.34 -21.30 -10.08
CA LEU A 339 6.53 -21.42 -9.25
C LEU A 339 7.71 -20.83 -10.02
N THR A 340 8.36 -19.84 -9.40
CA THR A 340 9.59 -19.22 -9.89
C THR A 340 10.71 -19.49 -8.91
N LEU A 341 11.80 -20.08 -9.39
CA LEU A 341 13.06 -20.18 -8.65
C LEU A 341 13.99 -19.12 -9.21
N ASN A 342 14.33 -18.13 -8.39
CA ASN A 342 15.14 -16.99 -8.83
C ASN A 342 16.52 -17.09 -8.18
N PHE A 343 17.53 -17.36 -9.00
CA PHE A 343 18.93 -17.40 -8.59
C PHE A 343 19.46 -15.97 -8.64
N ARG A 344 19.60 -15.32 -7.48
CA ARG A 344 20.13 -13.95 -7.42
C ARG A 344 21.65 -14.01 -7.49
N GLU A 345 22.22 -13.14 -8.31
CA GLU A 345 23.61 -12.73 -8.16
C GLU A 345 23.66 -11.82 -6.93
N ASP A 346 24.30 -12.31 -5.86
CA ASP A 346 24.50 -11.58 -4.59
C ASP A 346 25.33 -10.31 -4.81
#